data_AF-A0A0F0L3L9-F1
#
_entry.id   AF-A0A0F0L3L9-F1
#
_cell.length_a   1.000
_cell.length_b   1.000
_cell.length_c   1.000
_cell.angle_alpha   90.00
_cell.angle_beta   90.00
_cell.angle_gamma   90.00
#
_symmetry.space_group_name_H-M   'P 1'
#
loop_
_entity.id
_entity.type
_entity.pdbx_description
1 polymer ?
#
loop_
_entity_poly.entity_id
_entity_poly.type
_entity_poly.pdbx_seq_one_letter_code
_entity_poly.pdbx_strand_id
1 'polypeptide(L)'
;MSTSQPHRTPEIEIARVRRAPRWGVFLGIGVGVGVVVAFLLTAFGSFEASKATQVAYPFGQVFGFLLLWTVPAGIAVFGVIALLLERAARRSERVVRVDHETIAE
;
A
#
# COMPACT_ATOMS: atom_id res chain seq x y z
N MET A 1 42.06 -23.54 -44.45
CA MET A 1 40.58 -23.55 -44.32
C MET A 1 40.26 -23.10 -42.91
N SER A 2 40.13 -21.78 -42.68
CA SER A 2 39.90 -21.22 -41.34
C SER A 2 38.41 -20.96 -41.16
N THR A 3 37.76 -21.68 -40.26
CA THR A 3 36.35 -21.52 -39.92
C THR A 3 36.17 -20.24 -39.12
N SER A 4 35.55 -19.22 -39.73
CA SER A 4 35.07 -18.03 -39.05
C SER A 4 33.93 -18.42 -38.10
N GLN A 5 34.23 -18.48 -36.80
CA GLN A 5 33.20 -18.56 -35.76
C GLN A 5 32.34 -17.28 -35.81
N PRO A 6 31.00 -17.38 -35.79
CA PRO A 6 30.13 -16.22 -35.81
C PRO A 6 30.38 -15.37 -34.57
N HIS A 7 30.66 -14.09 -34.77
CA HIS A 7 30.68 -13.07 -33.73
C HIS A 7 29.30 -13.08 -33.05
N ARG A 8 29.18 -13.67 -31.86
CA ARG A 8 28.00 -13.51 -31.01
C ARG A 8 28.12 -12.17 -30.31
N THR A 9 27.48 -11.15 -30.88
CA THR A 9 27.26 -9.90 -30.16
C THR A 9 26.43 -10.22 -28.92
N PRO A 10 26.88 -9.89 -27.70
CA PRO A 10 26.10 -10.13 -26.50
C PRO A 10 24.78 -9.35 -26.61
N GLU A 11 23.69 -10.08 -26.77
CA GLU A 11 22.34 -9.53 -26.69
C GLU A 11 22.11 -9.18 -25.22
N ILE A 12 22.27 -7.90 -24.89
CA ILE A 12 22.03 -7.35 -23.57
C ILE A 12 20.51 -7.37 -23.36
N GLU A 13 20.00 -8.50 -22.85
CA GLU A 13 18.57 -8.64 -22.55
C GLU A 13 18.25 -7.90 -21.24
N ILE A 14 17.66 -6.72 -21.37
CA ILE A 14 17.33 -5.84 -20.24
C ILE A 14 16.07 -6.36 -19.54
N ALA A 15 16.23 -7.39 -18.72
CA ALA A 15 15.16 -7.89 -17.86
C ALA A 15 14.85 -6.86 -16.75
N ARG A 16 13.85 -6.01 -16.99
CA ARG A 16 13.41 -4.98 -16.05
C ARG A 16 12.65 -5.66 -14.89
N VAL A 17 13.37 -6.08 -13.84
CA VAL A 17 12.75 -6.56 -12.59
C VAL A 17 12.09 -5.36 -11.90
N ARG A 18 10.83 -5.12 -12.23
CA ARG A 18 10.02 -4.12 -11.54
C ARG A 18 9.70 -4.70 -10.17
N ARG A 19 10.33 -4.19 -9.10
CA ARG A 19 9.85 -4.47 -7.74
C ARG A 19 8.39 -4.03 -7.67
N ALA A 20 7.46 -4.98 -7.50
CA ALA A 20 6.06 -4.67 -7.31
C ALA A 20 5.92 -3.85 -6.01
N PRO A 21 5.50 -2.59 -6.07
CA PRO A 21 5.36 -1.76 -4.87
C PRO A 21 4.26 -2.37 -3.99
N ARG A 22 4.53 -2.51 -2.68
CA ARG A 22 3.65 -3.20 -1.72
C ARG A 22 2.47 -2.32 -1.27
N TRP A 23 1.70 -1.80 -2.22
CA TRP A 23 0.52 -0.97 -1.98
C TRP A 23 -0.53 -1.66 -1.10
N GLY A 24 -0.68 -2.98 -1.25
CA GLY A 24 -1.64 -3.77 -0.50
C GLY A 24 -1.45 -3.71 1.03
N VAL A 25 -0.22 -3.54 1.51
CA VAL A 25 0.06 -3.49 2.95
C VAL A 25 -0.48 -2.20 3.57
N PHE A 26 -0.24 -1.05 2.94
CA PHE A 26 -0.73 0.24 3.44
C PHE A 26 -2.26 0.32 3.40
N LEU A 27 -2.86 -0.17 2.32
CA LEU A 27 -4.32 -0.28 2.20
C LEU A 27 -4.90 -1.18 3.30
N GLY A 28 -4.29 -2.34 3.53
CA GLY A 28 -4.71 -3.28 4.57
C GLY A 28 -4.59 -2.70 5.99
N ILE A 29 -3.50 -1.97 6.28
CA ILE A 29 -3.34 -1.25 7.55
C ILE A 29 -4.44 -0.18 7.69
N GLY A 30 -4.73 0.59 6.62
CA GLY A 30 -5.79 1.59 6.64
C GLY A 30 -7.17 1.02 6.95
N VAL A 31 -7.50 -0.15 6.38
CA VAL A 31 -8.72 -0.89 6.71
C VAL A 31 -8.71 -1.31 8.18
N GLY A 32 -7.63 -1.94 8.65
CA GLY A 32 -7.51 -2.40 10.04
C GLY A 32 -7.66 -1.26 11.04
N VAL A 33 -6.98 -0.14 10.82
CA VAL A 33 -7.08 1.06 11.66
C VAL A 33 -8.50 1.64 11.60
N GLY A 34 -9.13 1.71 10.43
CA GLY A 34 -10.51 2.18 10.29
C GLY A 34 -11.51 1.33 11.10
N VAL A 35 -11.39 0.00 11.04
CA VAL A 35 -12.21 -0.93 11.83
C VAL A 35 -12.00 -0.72 13.33
N VAL A 36 -10.73 -0.59 13.77
CA VAL A 36 -10.41 -0.32 15.18
C VAL A 36 -11.02 1.00 15.63
N VAL A 37 -10.90 2.07 14.83
CA VAL A 37 -11.51 3.37 15.13
C VAL A 37 -13.03 3.27 15.22
N ALA A 38 -13.69 2.60 14.26
CA ALA A 38 -15.15 2.38 14.31
C ALA A 38 -15.56 1.62 15.57
N PHE A 39 -14.80 0.59 15.94
CA PHE A 39 -15.05 -0.20 17.14
C PHE A 39 -14.93 0.65 18.40
N LEU A 40 -13.86 1.44 18.54
CA LEU A 40 -13.66 2.31 19.70
C LEU A 40 -14.74 3.40 19.77
N LEU A 41 -15.09 4.03 18.65
CA LEU A 41 -16.16 5.02 18.58
C LEU A 41 -17.52 4.41 18.96
N THR A 42 -17.75 3.16 18.61
CA THR A 42 -18.98 2.44 18.97
C THR A 42 -18.95 2.03 20.46
N ALA A 43 -17.83 1.50 20.96
CA ALA A 43 -17.70 1.00 22.32
C ALA A 43 -17.72 2.13 23.37
N PHE A 44 -17.13 3.28 23.05
CA PHE A 44 -17.11 4.46 23.92
C PHE A 44 -18.23 5.46 23.62
N GLY A 45 -19.02 5.23 22.56
CA GLY A 45 -20.16 6.07 22.22
C GLY A 45 -21.32 5.87 23.21
N SER A 46 -22.00 6.96 23.58
CA SER A 46 -23.25 6.86 24.34
C SER A 46 -24.39 6.44 23.42
N PHE A 47 -25.01 5.31 23.72
CA PHE A 47 -26.24 4.83 23.03
C PHE A 47 -27.52 5.40 23.66
N GLU A 48 -27.39 6.47 24.46
CA GLU A 48 -28.56 7.16 24.97
C GLU A 48 -29.40 7.69 23.80
N ALA A 49 -30.72 7.58 23.93
CA ALA A 49 -31.64 8.03 22.89
C ALA A 49 -31.30 9.48 22.52
N SER A 50 -30.91 9.68 21.25
CA SER A 50 -30.63 11.02 20.74
C SER A 50 -31.85 11.89 20.99
N LYS A 51 -31.69 13.02 21.69
CA LYS A 51 -32.78 13.97 21.99
C LYS A 51 -33.51 14.44 20.72
N ALA A 52 -32.86 14.33 19.55
CA ALA A 52 -33.42 14.71 18.25
C ALA A 52 -34.29 13.63 17.59
N THR A 53 -34.15 12.35 17.94
CA THR A 53 -34.80 11.24 17.20
C THR A 53 -35.60 10.29 18.10
N GLN A 54 -35.40 10.31 19.42
CA GLN A 54 -36.10 9.43 20.39
C GLN A 54 -35.98 7.92 20.09
N VAL A 55 -35.04 7.54 19.23
CA VAL A 55 -34.78 6.15 18.83
C VAL A 55 -33.37 5.78 19.30
N ALA A 56 -33.26 4.68 20.04
CA ALA A 56 -32.00 4.06 20.38
C ALA A 56 -31.59 3.12 19.23
N TYR A 57 -30.44 3.38 18.62
CA TYR A 57 -29.91 2.50 17.58
C TYR A 57 -29.11 1.35 18.22
N PRO A 58 -29.32 0.09 17.78
CA PRO A 58 -28.57 -1.04 18.31
C PRO A 58 -27.09 -0.97 17.91
N PHE A 59 -26.23 -1.54 18.74
CA PHE A 59 -24.76 -1.53 18.60
C PHE A 59 -24.28 -1.87 17.19
N GLY A 60 -24.80 -2.95 16.60
CA GLY A 60 -24.39 -3.41 15.27
C GLY A 60 -24.71 -2.41 14.14
N GLN A 61 -25.78 -1.63 14.28
CA GLN A 61 -26.18 -0.64 13.28
C GLN A 61 -25.26 0.59 13.31
N VAL A 62 -24.94 1.09 14.50
CA VAL A 62 -24.00 2.22 14.67
C VAL A 62 -22.60 1.83 14.19
N PHE A 63 -22.15 0.62 14.55
CA PHE A 63 -20.88 0.08 14.08
C PHE A 63 -20.81 0.00 12.54
N GLY A 64 -21.84 -0.55 11.92
CA GLY A 64 -21.92 -0.66 10.46
C GLY A 64 -21.86 0.70 9.75
N PHE A 65 -22.57 1.71 10.27
CA PHE A 65 -22.49 3.06 9.71
C PHE A 65 -21.13 3.72 9.90
N LEU A 66 -20.48 3.51 11.05
CA LEU A 66 -19.13 4.01 11.28
C LEU A 66 -18.13 3.36 10.34
N LEU A 67 -18.25 2.06 10.05
CA LEU A 67 -17.39 1.36 9.09
C LEU A 67 -17.47 1.96 7.68
N LEU A 68 -18.66 2.37 7.22
CA LEU A 68 -18.85 3.01 5.91
C LEU A 68 -18.02 4.28 5.73
N TRP A 69 -17.69 4.98 6.82
CA TRP A 69 -16.91 6.22 6.76
C TRP A 69 -15.45 6.02 7.16
N THR A 70 -15.21 5.31 8.26
CA THR A 70 -13.87 5.11 8.83
C THR A 70 -12.98 4.25 7.95
N VAL A 71 -13.51 3.23 7.27
CA VAL A 71 -12.71 2.35 6.41
C VAL A 71 -12.24 3.08 5.15
N PRO A 72 -13.11 3.74 4.35
CA PRO A 72 -12.64 4.53 3.21
C PRO A 72 -11.72 5.68 3.60
N ALA A 73 -12.00 6.35 4.73
CA ALA A 73 -11.12 7.40 5.24
C ALA A 73 -9.72 6.85 5.62
N GLY A 74 -9.67 5.70 6.31
CA GLY A 74 -8.42 5.01 6.64
C GLY A 74 -7.64 4.59 5.39
N ILE A 75 -8.32 4.00 4.40
CA ILE A 75 -7.74 3.67 3.09
C ILE A 75 -7.16 4.92 2.42
N ALA A 76 -7.90 6.02 2.40
CA ALA A 76 -7.46 7.26 1.76
C ALA A 76 -6.22 7.83 2.43
N VAL A 77 -6.21 7.93 3.77
CA VAL A 77 -5.07 8.46 4.53
C VAL A 77 -3.84 7.58 4.34
N PHE A 78 -3.95 6.27 4.54
CA PHE A 78 -2.80 5.36 4.39
C PHE A 78 -2.35 5.20 2.93
N GLY A 79 -3.28 5.30 1.97
CA GLY A 79 -2.96 5.34 0.54
C GLY A 79 -2.16 6.59 0.16
N VAL A 80 -2.52 7.75 0.70
CA VAL A 80 -1.73 8.99 0.53
C VAL A 80 -0.35 8.86 1.18
N ILE A 81 -0.27 8.30 2.38
CA ILE A 81 1.02 8.02 3.04
C ILE A 81 1.88 7.10 2.17
N ALA A 82 1.31 6.05 1.59
CA ALA A 82 2.01 5.15 0.67
C ALA A 82 2.53 5.90 -0.58
N LEU A 83 1.72 6.77 -1.18
CA LEU A 83 2.13 7.64 -2.30
C LEU A 83 3.30 8.54 -1.92
N LEU A 84 3.25 9.17 -0.74
CA LEU A 84 4.32 10.05 -0.27
C LEU A 84 5.62 9.29 -0.01
N LEU A 85 5.54 8.11 0.61
CA LEU A 85 6.70 7.25 0.84
C LEU A 85 7.31 6.75 -0.46
N GLU A 86 6.49 6.34 -1.44
CA GLU A 86 6.99 5.97 -2.76
C GLU A 86 7.66 7.16 -3.47
N ARG A 87 7.05 8.35 -3.39
CA ARG A 87 7.62 9.59 -3.96
C ARG A 87 8.97 9.93 -3.33
N ALA A 88 9.10 9.77 -2.01
CA ALA A 88 10.34 10.01 -1.28
C ALA A 88 11.40 8.97 -1.60
N ALA A 89 11.03 7.69 -1.67
CA ALA A 89 11.94 6.59 -2.02
C ALA A 89 12.51 6.74 -3.44
N ARG A 90 11.66 7.09 -4.43
CA ARG A 90 12.10 7.39 -5.80
C ARG A 90 13.06 8.58 -5.87
N ARG A 91 12.93 9.55 -4.96
CA ARG A 91 13.87 10.68 -4.85
C ARG A 91 15.20 10.28 -4.21
N SER A 92 15.20 9.22 -3.40
CA SER A 92 16.36 8.72 -2.67
C SER A 92 17.18 7.67 -3.44
N GLU A 93 16.73 7.20 -4.60
CA GLU A 93 17.55 6.40 -5.52
C GLU A 93 18.63 7.29 -6.17
N ARG A 94 19.64 7.67 -5.39
CA ARG A 94 20.94 8.10 -5.92
C ARG A 94 21.62 6.86 -6.51
N VAL A 95 21.48 6.73 -7.82
CA VAL A 95 22.35 6.04 -8.79
C VAL A 95 23.56 5.32 -8.15
N VAL A 96 23.45 4.02 -7.95
CA VAL A 96 24.61 3.14 -7.77
C VAL A 96 24.88 2.50 -9.12
N ARG A 97 25.95 2.95 -9.79
CA ARG A 97 26.51 2.27 -10.96
C ARG A 97 27.06 0.93 -10.48
N VAL A 98 26.43 -0.16 -10.89
CA VAL A 98 26.96 -1.51 -10.69
C VAL A 98 27.68 -1.88 -11.98
N ASP A 99 29.01 -1.85 -11.97
CA ASP A 99 29.82 -2.53 -12.98
C ASP A 99 29.72 -4.03 -12.71
N HIS A 100 29.13 -4.78 -13.63
CA HIS A 100 29.18 -6.24 -13.62
C HIS A 100 30.46 -6.66 -14.37
N GLU A 101 31.48 -7.07 -13.63
CA GLU A 101 32.65 -7.73 -14.19
C GLU A 101 32.37 -9.24 -14.25
N THR A 102 32.12 -9.76 -15.46
CA THR A 102 31.88 -11.20 -15.69
C THR A 102 33.24 -11.92 -15.77
N ILE A 103 33.60 -12.66 -14.73
CA ILE A 103 34.76 -13.56 -14.75
C ILE A 103 34.35 -14.83 -15.51
N ALA A 104 35.01 -15.11 -16.64
CA ALA A 104 34.92 -16.38 -17.34
C ALA A 104 36.06 -17.30 -16.88
N GLU A 105 35.71 -18.50 -16.45
CA GLU A 105 36.63 -19.62 -16.15
C GLU A 105 37.05 -20.35 -17.44
#